data_AF-A0A157Q5J6-F1
#
_entry.id   AF-A0A157Q5J6-F1
#
_cell.length_a   1.000
_cell.length_b   1.000
_cell.length_c   1.000
_cell.angle_alpha   90.00
_cell.angle_beta   90.00
_cell.angle_gamma   90.00
#
_symmetry.space_group_name_H-M   'P 1'
#
loop_
_entity.id
_entity.type
_entity.pdbx_description
1 polymer ?
#
loop_
_entity_poly.entity_id
_entity_poly.type
_entity_poly.pdbx_seq_one_letter_code
_entity_poly.pdbx_strand_id
1 'polypeptide(L)'
;MEVLGYIMIGLAMVYVIVAIYGQSALSELLDYFRDRPELLDQTGYISDLYFVFDMSRCRYGFVNYIYRHPVPPPQIAEAFPDYARLRKISNGIRAFHMGIGIYAVTAFVVTRLAG
;
A
#
# COMPACT_ATOMS: atom_id res chain seq x y z
N MET A 1 -16.26 24.08 -0.59
CA MET A 1 -14.84 23.97 -0.18
C MET A 1 -14.69 23.10 1.07
N GLU A 2 -15.46 23.37 2.14
CA GLU A 2 -15.40 22.61 3.40
C GLU A 2 -15.70 21.11 3.26
N VAL A 3 -16.72 20.74 2.48
CA VAL A 3 -17.10 19.34 2.23
C VAL A 3 -15.96 18.51 1.66
N LEU A 4 -15.17 19.06 0.72
CA LEU A 4 -14.05 18.34 0.10
C LEU A 4 -12.94 18.05 1.12
N GLY A 5 -12.71 18.99 2.04
CA GLY A 5 -11.77 18.84 3.15
C GLY A 5 -12.22 17.77 4.15
N TYR A 6 -13.51 17.75 4.54
CA TYR A 6 -14.05 16.72 5.43
C TYR A 6 -13.98 15.32 4.82
N ILE A 7 -14.25 15.18 3.52
CA ILE A 7 -14.06 13.92 2.80
C ILE A 7 -12.59 13.49 2.85
N MET A 8 -11.65 14.43 2.68
CA MET A 8 -10.22 14.10 2.76
C MET A 8 -9.82 13.58 4.15
N ILE A 9 -10.31 14.23 5.22
CA ILE A 9 -10.05 13.76 6.59
C ILE A 9 -10.64 12.36 6.79
N GLY A 10 -11.88 12.13 6.33
CA GLY A 10 -12.52 10.82 6.40
C GLY A 10 -11.74 9.73 5.68
N LEU A 11 -11.30 10.00 4.44
CA LEU A 11 -10.48 9.08 3.66
C LEU A 11 -9.12 8.80 4.32
N ALA A 12 -8.48 9.80 4.92
CA ALA A 12 -7.22 9.63 5.65
C ALA A 12 -7.41 8.73 6.88
N MET A 13 -8.50 8.89 7.63
CA MET A 13 -8.83 8.03 8.77
C MET A 13 -9.07 6.58 8.33
N VAL A 14 -9.85 6.38 7.27
CA VAL A 14 -10.07 5.04 6.69
C VAL A 14 -8.74 4.44 6.22
N TYR A 15 -7.85 5.24 5.64
CA TYR A 15 -6.54 4.77 5.20
C TYR A 15 -5.69 4.28 6.35
N VAL A 16 -5.63 5.00 7.47
CA VAL A 16 -4.87 4.57 8.65
C VAL A 16 -5.38 3.21 9.15
N ILE A 17 -6.71 3.03 9.24
CA ILE A 17 -7.31 1.75 9.67
C ILE A 17 -6.93 0.62 8.70
N VAL A 18 -7.06 0.86 7.41
CA VAL A 18 -6.75 -0.12 6.35
C VAL A 18 -5.24 -0.42 6.30
N ALA A 19 -4.38 0.56 6.54
CA ALA A 19 -2.93 0.41 6.60
C ALA A 19 -2.50 -0.40 7.81
N ILE A 20 -3.11 -0.19 8.98
CA ILE A 20 -2.87 -1.01 10.19
C ILE A 20 -3.32 -2.45 9.95
N TYR A 21 -4.51 -2.65 9.38
CA TYR A 21 -4.99 -3.97 9.00
C TYR A 21 -4.03 -4.66 8.02
N GLY A 22 -3.58 -3.94 6.98
CA GLY A 22 -2.60 -4.43 6.02
C GLY A 22 -1.26 -4.80 6.65
N GLN A 23 -0.77 -3.95 7.54
CA GLN A 23 0.47 -4.18 8.28
C GLN A 23 0.41 -5.47 9.09
N SER A 24 -0.71 -5.71 9.79
CA SER A 24 -0.91 -6.94 10.54
C SER A 24 -1.13 -8.16 9.63
N ALA A 25 -1.90 -8.02 8.55
CA ALA A 25 -2.23 -9.14 7.68
C ALA A 25 -1.06 -9.58 6.79
N LEU A 26 -0.11 -8.68 6.51
CA LEU A 26 1.07 -8.95 5.67
C LEU A 26 2.38 -8.96 6.46
N SER A 27 2.36 -8.92 7.81
CA SER A 27 3.59 -8.80 8.62
C SER A 27 4.59 -9.90 8.29
N GLU A 28 4.16 -11.16 8.32
CA GLU A 28 5.04 -12.31 8.03
C GLU A 28 5.62 -12.26 6.61
N LEU A 29 4.82 -11.80 5.63
CA LEU A 29 5.29 -11.64 4.26
C LEU A 29 6.29 -10.49 4.12
N LEU A 30 6.08 -9.38 4.83
CA LEU A 30 7.03 -8.28 4.86
C LEU A 30 8.33 -8.71 5.51
N ASP A 31 8.27 -9.42 6.64
CA ASP A 31 9.43 -9.97 7.36
C ASP A 31 10.21 -10.92 6.46
N TYR A 32 9.52 -11.82 5.77
CA TYR A 32 10.14 -12.73 4.82
C TYR A 32 10.94 -12.02 3.72
N PHE A 33 10.43 -10.89 3.21
CA PHE A 33 11.15 -10.06 2.24
C PHE A 33 12.32 -9.32 2.88
N ARG A 34 12.16 -8.82 4.12
CA ARG A 34 13.22 -8.11 4.84
C ARG A 34 14.41 -8.99 5.17
N ASP A 35 14.18 -10.27 5.44
CA ASP A 35 15.22 -11.22 5.78
C ASP A 35 15.99 -11.76 4.55
N ARG A 36 15.61 -11.33 3.33
CA ARG A 36 16.16 -11.83 2.08
C ARG A 36 16.71 -10.71 1.21
N PRO A 37 18.04 -10.50 1.18
CA PRO A 37 18.68 -9.44 0.39
C PRO A 37 18.27 -9.44 -1.09
N GLU A 38 18.14 -10.62 -1.70
CA GLU A 38 17.77 -10.79 -3.11
C GLU A 38 16.34 -10.30 -3.44
N LEU A 39 15.45 -10.28 -2.44
CA LEU A 39 14.10 -9.72 -2.59
C LEU A 39 14.12 -8.20 -2.36
N LEU A 40 14.93 -7.72 -1.41
CA LEU A 40 15.14 -6.29 -1.16
C LEU A 40 15.75 -5.57 -2.35
N ASP A 41 16.60 -6.22 -3.15
CA ASP A 41 17.12 -5.65 -4.39
C ASP A 41 15.99 -5.32 -5.41
N GLN A 42 14.87 -6.05 -5.33
CA GLN A 42 13.73 -5.91 -6.23
C GLN A 42 12.63 -5.01 -5.65
N THR A 43 12.45 -5.03 -4.33
CA THR A 43 11.42 -4.24 -3.64
C THR A 43 11.93 -2.93 -3.06
N GLY A 44 13.25 -2.74 -3.00
CA GLY A 44 13.86 -1.71 -2.18
C GLY A 44 13.62 -1.95 -0.69
N TYR A 45 13.82 -0.89 0.10
CA TYR A 45 13.65 -0.91 1.55
C TYR A 45 12.19 -1.13 1.98
N ILE A 46 12.02 -1.97 3.00
CA ILE A 46 10.74 -2.26 3.66
C ILE A 46 10.91 -1.99 5.16
N SER A 47 10.18 -1.02 5.71
CA SER A 47 10.16 -0.77 7.17
C SER A 47 9.21 -1.71 7.93
N ASP A 48 9.37 -1.74 9.26
CA ASP A 48 8.45 -2.43 10.19
C ASP A 48 6.99 -1.96 10.08
N LEU A 49 6.77 -0.74 9.60
CA LEU A 49 5.45 -0.12 9.46
C LEU A 49 5.25 0.35 8.01
N TYR A 50 5.58 -0.53 7.06
CA TYR A 50 5.58 -0.28 5.63
C TYR A 50 4.28 0.39 5.12
N PHE A 51 3.11 -0.18 5.44
CA PHE A 51 1.84 0.36 4.95
C PHE A 51 1.48 1.72 5.55
N VAL A 52 1.99 2.03 6.74
CA VAL A 52 1.72 3.30 7.43
C VAL A 52 2.67 4.40 6.96
N PHE A 53 3.97 4.11 6.91
CA PHE A 53 5.01 5.12 6.66
C PHE A 53 5.60 5.09 5.27
N ASP A 54 5.91 3.93 4.73
CA ASP A 54 6.64 3.82 3.46
C ASP A 54 5.73 4.21 2.29
N MET A 55 4.48 3.74 2.31
CA MET A 55 3.47 4.11 1.32
C MET A 55 3.16 5.61 1.31
N SER A 56 3.10 6.25 2.48
CA SER A 56 2.90 7.71 2.63
C SER A 56 4.08 8.51 2.04
N ARG A 57 5.28 7.90 2.01
CA ARG A 57 6.48 8.43 1.33
C ARG A 57 6.58 7.99 -0.14
N CYS A 58 5.51 7.44 -0.70
CA CYS A 58 5.44 6.92 -2.07
C CYS A 58 6.45 5.80 -2.39
N ARG A 59 6.94 5.07 -1.37
CA ARG A 59 7.85 3.93 -1.54
C ARG A 59 7.06 2.65 -1.83
N TYR A 60 6.63 2.49 -3.07
CA TYR A 60 5.72 1.41 -3.48
C TYR A 60 6.40 0.09 -3.88
N GLY A 61 7.69 -0.11 -3.58
CA GLY A 61 8.45 -1.22 -4.16
C GLY A 61 7.88 -2.61 -3.83
N PHE A 62 7.57 -2.90 -2.56
CA PHE A 62 6.92 -4.15 -2.16
C PHE A 62 5.54 -4.35 -2.82
N VAL A 63 4.64 -3.37 -2.72
CA VAL A 63 3.29 -3.49 -3.32
C VAL A 63 3.33 -3.59 -4.85
N ASN A 64 4.30 -2.95 -5.50
CA ASN A 64 4.52 -3.07 -6.94
C ASN A 64 5.05 -4.45 -7.32
N TYR A 65 5.95 -5.02 -6.51
CA TYR A 65 6.43 -6.38 -6.71
C TYR A 65 5.28 -7.39 -6.64
N ILE A 66 4.47 -7.33 -5.59
CA ILE A 66 3.30 -8.20 -5.38
C ILE A 66 2.26 -8.03 -6.50
N TYR A 67 2.08 -6.80 -6.98
CA TYR A 67 1.20 -6.53 -8.11
C TYR A 67 1.67 -7.23 -9.40
N ARG A 68 2.98 -7.13 -9.70
CA ARG A 68 3.62 -7.68 -10.91
C ARG A 68 3.77 -9.20 -10.91
N HIS A 69 3.75 -9.84 -9.73
CA HIS A 69 3.86 -11.29 -9.59
C HIS A 69 2.53 -11.90 -9.14
N PRO A 70 1.55 -12.10 -10.06
CA PRO A 70 0.29 -12.75 -9.71
C PRO A 70 0.48 -14.22 -9.30
N VAL A 71 1.51 -14.87 -9.85
CA VAL A 71 1.98 -16.19 -9.44
C VAL A 71 3.31 -15.99 -8.71
N PRO A 72 3.41 -16.34 -7.42
CA PRO A 72 4.64 -16.16 -6.67
C PRO A 72 5.72 -17.17 -7.13
N PRO A 73 7.01 -16.81 -7.02
CA PRO A 73 8.11 -17.78 -7.13
C PRO A 73 7.90 -18.98 -6.18
N PRO A 74 8.42 -20.17 -6.51
CA PRO A 74 8.18 -21.39 -5.73
C PRO A 74 8.47 -21.24 -4.23
N GLN A 75 9.56 -20.55 -3.89
CA GLN A 75 9.99 -20.31 -2.50
C GLN A 75 8.96 -19.50 -1.69
N ILE A 76 8.29 -18.54 -2.32
CA ILE A 76 7.22 -17.74 -1.70
C ILE A 76 5.90 -18.53 -1.72
N ALA A 77 5.64 -19.30 -2.77
CA ALA A 77 4.44 -20.14 -2.87
C ALA A 77 4.39 -21.21 -1.76
N GLU A 78 5.54 -21.79 -1.44
CA GLU A 78 5.69 -22.79 -0.36
C GLU A 78 5.54 -22.16 1.03
N ALA A 79 6.17 -21.00 1.25
CA ALA A 79 6.10 -20.29 2.53
C ALA A 79 4.73 -19.62 2.78
N PHE A 80 4.02 -19.19 1.74
CA PHE A 80 2.75 -18.49 1.82
C PHE A 80 1.69 -19.14 0.91
N PRO A 81 1.08 -20.26 1.34
CA PRO A 81 0.04 -20.94 0.58
C PRO A 81 -1.18 -20.05 0.27
N ASP A 82 -1.45 -19.05 1.12
CA ASP A 82 -2.53 -18.08 0.96
C ASP A 82 -2.11 -16.80 0.21
N TYR A 83 -0.99 -16.82 -0.52
CA TYR A 83 -0.44 -15.66 -1.25
C TYR A 83 -1.48 -14.89 -2.07
N ALA A 84 -2.42 -15.57 -2.72
CA ALA A 84 -3.47 -14.94 -3.51
C ALA A 84 -4.35 -13.99 -2.68
N ARG A 85 -4.61 -14.33 -1.41
CA ARG A 85 -5.35 -13.49 -0.46
C ARG A 85 -4.49 -12.31 -0.01
N LEU A 86 -3.24 -12.56 0.39
CA LEU A 86 -2.29 -11.50 0.81
C LEU A 86 -2.08 -10.47 -0.30
N ARG A 87 -1.95 -10.93 -1.55
CA ARG A 87 -1.88 -10.09 -2.74
C ARG A 87 -3.11 -9.21 -2.93
N LYS A 88 -4.32 -9.73 -2.72
CA LYS A 88 -5.55 -8.93 -2.82
C LYS A 88 -5.57 -7.81 -1.78
N ILE A 89 -5.15 -8.10 -0.55
CA ILE A 89 -5.05 -7.10 0.51
C ILE A 89 -4.03 -6.02 0.11
N SER A 90 -2.80 -6.42 -0.22
CA SER A 90 -1.73 -5.51 -0.66
C SER A 90 -2.16 -4.59 -1.81
N ASN A 91 -2.74 -5.17 -2.86
CA ASN A 91 -3.19 -4.41 -4.03
C ASN A 91 -4.40 -3.51 -3.72
N GLY A 92 -5.30 -3.94 -2.83
CA GLY A 92 -6.42 -3.13 -2.36
C GLY A 92 -5.94 -1.87 -1.65
N ILE A 93 -4.97 -2.00 -0.74
CA ILE A 93 -4.38 -0.87 -0.01
C ILE A 93 -3.65 0.07 -0.99
N ARG A 94 -2.89 -0.49 -1.93
CA ARG A 94 -2.23 0.28 -3.00
C ARG A 94 -3.22 1.10 -3.82
N ALA A 95 -4.29 0.48 -4.30
CA ALA A 95 -5.32 1.16 -5.07
C ALA A 95 -6.02 2.26 -4.26
N PHE A 96 -6.32 1.97 -2.98
CA PHE A 96 -6.95 2.95 -2.09
C PHE A 96 -6.05 4.16 -1.83
N HIS A 97 -4.77 3.95 -1.55
CA HIS A 97 -3.79 5.04 -1.40
C HIS A 97 -3.67 5.88 -2.67
N MET A 98 -3.62 5.26 -3.85
CA MET A 98 -3.61 5.99 -5.12
C MET A 98 -4.89 6.80 -5.33
N GLY A 99 -6.05 6.23 -4.98
CA GLY A 99 -7.34 6.92 -5.03
C GLY A 99 -7.38 8.17 -4.16
N ILE A 100 -6.78 8.13 -2.96
CA ILE A 100 -6.61 9.29 -2.09
C ILE A 100 -5.76 10.37 -2.76
N GLY A 101 -4.63 10.01 -3.36
CA GLY A 101 -3.78 10.95 -4.09
C GLY A 101 -4.51 11.62 -5.26
N ILE A 102 -5.25 10.83 -6.06
CA ILE A 102 -6.05 11.33 -7.19
C ILE A 102 -7.15 12.29 -6.69
N TYR A 103 -7.85 11.93 -5.62
CA TYR A 103 -8.86 12.78 -5.00
C TYR A 103 -8.26 14.10 -4.51
N ALA A 104 -7.12 14.06 -3.82
CA ALA A 104 -6.46 15.26 -3.30
C ALA A 104 -6.07 16.23 -4.43
N VAL A 105 -5.48 15.72 -5.51
CA VAL A 105 -5.13 16.54 -6.69
C VAL A 105 -6.38 17.12 -7.35
N THR A 106 -7.42 16.30 -7.53
CA THR A 106 -8.68 16.75 -8.16
C THR A 106 -9.37 17.83 -7.31
N ALA A 107 -9.44 17.63 -5.99
CA ALA A 107 -9.99 18.60 -5.05
C ALA A 107 -9.19 19.90 -5.08
N PHE A 108 -7.86 19.84 -5.14
CA PHE A 108 -7.01 21.02 -5.29
C PHE A 108 -7.29 21.77 -6.59
N VAL A 109 -7.36 21.07 -7.73
CA VAL A 109 -7.67 21.69 -9.03
C VAL A 109 -9.04 22.34 -9.03
N VAL A 110 -10.07 21.64 -8.54
CA VAL A 110 -11.45 22.17 -8.46
C VAL A 110 -11.51 23.41 -7.58
N THR A 111 -10.86 23.39 -6.42
CA THR A 111 -10.84 24.54 -5.50
C THR A 111 -10.06 25.73 -6.04
N ARG A 112 -9.07 25.51 -6.92
CA ARG A 112 -8.31 26.59 -7.59
C ARG A 112 -8.99 27.15 -8.83
N LEU A 113 -9.78 26.35 -9.55
CA LEU A 113 -10.47 26.79 -10.76
C LEU A 113 -11.87 27.35 -10.50
N ALA A 114 -12.53 26.92 -9.41
CA ALA A 114 -13.85 27.39 -9.02
C ALA A 114 -13.82 28.53 -7.96
N GLY A 115 -12.62 28.97 -7.59
CA GLY A 115 -12.37 30.08 -6.65
C GLY A 115 -11.95 31.35 -7.35
#